data_AF-A0A1Q6XHB8-F1
#
_entry.id   AF-A0A1Q6XHB8-F1
#
_cell.length_a   1.000
_cell.length_b   1.000
_cell.length_c   1.000
_cell.angle_alpha   90.00
_cell.angle_beta   90.00
_cell.angle_gamma   90.00
#
_symmetry.space_group_name_H-M   'P 1'
#
loop_
_entity.id
_entity.type
_entity.pdbx_description
1 polymer ?
#
loop_
_entity_poly.entity_id
_entity_poly.type
_entity_poly.pdbx_seq_one_letter_code
_entity_poly.pdbx_strand_id
1 'polypeptide(L)'
;MKPAAEMQLVDGTTAVVRSEIMRKLMAMVERVAQQDAAVLIVGETGSGKEMVAKAIHQHSLRCGKPFVDVNCAALPEHLVESELFGYEKGAFSGADVTKPGLFEMSDQGTLLLDEIGELDGKVQAKLLRVLDGVAYYRLGGSRKVTVNVRVIAATNRDLEQEVQAGKFRRDLYHRLTQFQLQVPPLRERLEDISALAEFFLRQHAPSAKFSDEAMQALLHYPWPGNVRELKNVIFKAAMHAKPGTREIRASDLPASVCGAPEISTAAAFQGNLDDMEKQMIFQTLARTAGNQAKAAEQLGISGRTLRRKLAKYEKQQTADGSQTALGTLSAPQQRYFRVTLDVPVMLQVDGVQIEATSVNISSGGLAIKTPAPLSHGNMIEVSFNLPGTSSPIEFKGKLAWAATDGLTGLSIVEIHPALQRELQQWLVDKAKTEGWAEAQATH
;
A
#
# COMPACT_ATOMS: atom_id res chain seq x y z
N MET A 1 -17.05 -1.20 21.33
CA MET A 1 -16.29 -0.51 20.27
C MET A 1 -15.16 0.28 20.91
N LYS A 2 -13.92 0.15 20.43
CA LYS A 2 -12.81 1.01 20.89
C LYS A 2 -13.08 2.46 20.46
N PRO A 3 -12.72 3.48 21.26
CA PRO A 3 -12.88 4.87 20.84
C PRO A 3 -12.04 5.16 19.58
N ALA A 4 -12.54 6.08 18.75
CA ALA A 4 -11.74 6.60 17.65
C ALA A 4 -10.60 7.44 18.23
N ALA A 5 -9.39 7.22 17.71
CA ALA A 5 -8.24 8.06 17.98
C ALA A 5 -8.28 9.23 16.99
N GLU A 6 -8.27 10.45 17.52
CA GLU A 6 -8.11 11.68 16.74
C GLU A 6 -6.67 12.18 16.96
N MET A 7 -5.93 12.38 15.88
CA MET A 7 -4.54 12.84 15.92
C MET A 7 -4.40 14.11 15.08
N GLN A 8 -3.89 15.19 15.68
CA GLN A 8 -3.61 16.42 14.93
C GLN A 8 -2.28 16.32 14.19
N LEU A 9 -2.29 16.68 12.91
CA LEU A 9 -1.15 16.73 12.01
C LEU A 9 -0.54 18.14 11.93
N VAL A 10 0.62 18.25 11.30
CA VAL A 10 1.49 19.44 11.27
C VAL A 10 0.81 20.71 10.73
N ASP A 11 -0.19 20.58 9.88
CA ASP A 11 -0.98 21.69 9.30
C ASP A 11 -2.30 21.95 10.04
N GLY A 12 -2.52 21.32 11.20
CA GLY A 12 -3.77 21.36 11.94
C GLY A 12 -4.83 20.37 11.43
N THR A 13 -4.52 19.57 10.41
CA THR A 13 -5.45 18.54 9.92
C THR A 13 -5.60 17.42 10.95
N THR A 14 -6.82 16.98 11.24
CA THR A 14 -7.05 15.87 12.17
C THR A 14 -7.20 14.55 11.41
N ALA A 15 -6.34 13.58 11.72
CA ALA A 15 -6.47 12.19 11.30
C ALA A 15 -7.39 11.44 12.27
N VAL A 16 -8.37 10.72 11.74
CA VAL A 16 -9.33 9.92 12.52
C VAL A 16 -9.07 8.44 12.23
N VAL A 17 -8.81 7.67 13.28
CA VAL A 17 -8.49 6.25 13.19
C VAL A 17 -9.26 5.46 14.25
N ARG A 18 -10.07 4.50 13.82
CA ARG A 18 -10.79 3.56 14.68
C ARG A 18 -10.36 2.12 14.42
N SER A 19 -10.27 1.71 13.15
CA SER A 19 -10.01 0.34 12.71
C SER A 19 -8.65 -0.19 13.13
N GLU A 20 -8.57 -1.49 13.41
CA GLU A 20 -7.33 -2.14 13.83
C GLU A 20 -6.27 -2.15 12.71
N ILE A 21 -6.70 -2.25 11.44
CA ILE A 21 -5.79 -2.21 10.28
C ILE A 21 -5.10 -0.86 10.20
N MET A 22 -5.84 0.25 10.36
CA MET A 22 -5.24 1.58 10.38
C MET A 22 -4.37 1.80 11.62
N ARG A 23 -4.73 1.26 12.81
CA ARG A 23 -3.86 1.34 14.00
C ARG A 23 -2.51 0.66 13.75
N LYS A 24 -2.51 -0.53 13.14
CA LYS A 24 -1.27 -1.23 12.74
C LYS A 24 -0.45 -0.43 11.74
N LEU A 25 -1.11 0.21 10.76
CA LEU A 25 -0.45 1.10 9.81
C LEU A 25 0.20 2.29 10.53
N MET A 26 -0.52 2.96 11.43
CA MET A 26 0.02 4.10 12.19
C MET A 26 1.19 3.70 13.09
N ALA A 27 1.13 2.53 13.73
CA ALA A 27 2.26 2.00 14.51
C ALA A 27 3.48 1.64 13.64
N MET A 28 3.28 1.36 12.35
CA MET A 28 4.37 1.19 11.39
C MET A 28 4.90 2.55 10.91
N VAL A 29 4.02 3.53 10.69
CA VAL A 29 4.37 4.92 10.37
C VAL A 29 5.29 5.49 11.43
N GLU A 30 4.97 5.35 12.72
CA GLU A 30 5.82 5.81 13.82
C GLU A 30 7.23 5.20 13.80
N ARG A 31 7.34 3.90 13.49
CA ARG A 31 8.63 3.20 13.39
C ARG A 31 9.44 3.65 12.18
N VAL A 32 8.80 3.78 11.02
CA VAL A 32 9.45 4.24 9.77
C VAL A 32 9.84 5.71 9.87
N ALA A 33 9.08 6.53 10.60
CA ALA A 33 9.33 7.95 10.77
C ALA A 33 10.69 8.24 11.44
N GLN A 34 11.19 7.35 12.30
CA GLN A 34 12.49 7.47 12.96
C GLN A 34 13.69 7.21 12.05
N GLN A 35 13.46 6.68 10.84
CA GLN A 35 14.51 6.42 9.85
C GLN A 35 14.56 7.55 8.82
N ASP A 36 15.75 7.86 8.28
CA ASP A 36 15.92 8.89 7.23
C ASP A 36 15.73 8.34 5.80
N ALA A 37 15.34 7.08 5.69
CA ALA A 37 15.12 6.41 4.42
C ALA A 37 13.91 6.96 3.65
N ALA A 38 13.94 6.73 2.32
CA ALA A 38 12.81 7.01 1.45
C ALA A 38 11.63 6.07 1.77
N VAL A 39 10.42 6.60 1.65
CA VAL A 39 9.19 5.85 1.92
C VAL A 39 8.27 5.93 0.72
N LEU A 40 7.80 4.78 0.23
CA LEU A 40 6.77 4.67 -0.79
C LEU A 40 5.42 4.35 -0.15
N ILE A 41 4.43 5.21 -0.39
CA ILE A 41 3.05 5.03 0.06
C ILE A 41 2.20 4.60 -1.13
N VAL A 42 1.65 3.39 -1.07
CA VAL A 42 0.80 2.83 -2.12
C VAL A 42 -0.64 2.80 -1.63
N GLY A 43 -1.58 3.17 -2.49
CA GLY A 43 -3.00 3.07 -2.18
C GLY A 43 -3.86 3.80 -3.18
N GLU A 44 -5.15 3.45 -3.20
CA GLU A 44 -6.11 4.03 -4.13
C GLU A 44 -6.22 5.56 -3.98
N THR A 45 -6.70 6.22 -5.03
CA THR A 45 -6.97 7.65 -5.01
C THR A 45 -8.00 7.97 -3.92
N GLY A 46 -7.71 9.01 -3.11
CA GLY A 46 -8.60 9.42 -2.02
C GLY A 46 -8.55 8.55 -0.75
N SER A 47 -7.67 7.56 -0.66
CA SER A 47 -7.49 6.71 0.54
C SER A 47 -6.84 7.42 1.74
N GLY A 48 -6.21 8.58 1.52
CA GLY A 48 -5.54 9.34 2.58
C GLY A 48 -4.01 9.16 2.63
N LYS A 49 -3.37 8.84 1.50
CA LYS A 49 -1.90 8.74 1.38
C LYS A 49 -1.17 9.99 1.91
N GLU A 50 -1.68 11.18 1.59
CA GLU A 50 -1.13 12.46 2.06
C GLU A 50 -1.15 12.57 3.60
N MET A 51 -2.21 12.08 4.25
CA MET A 51 -2.31 12.06 5.71
C MET A 51 -1.24 11.15 6.33
N VAL A 52 -0.98 10.01 5.70
CA VAL A 52 0.09 9.09 6.12
C VAL A 52 1.45 9.75 5.95
N ALA A 53 1.70 10.44 4.84
CA ALA A 53 2.95 11.19 4.62
C ALA A 53 3.18 12.28 5.68
N LYS A 54 2.13 13.04 6.00
CA LYS A 54 2.16 14.06 7.06
C LYS A 54 2.44 13.45 8.43
N ALA A 55 1.83 12.31 8.75
CA ALA A 55 2.12 11.57 9.97
C ALA A 55 3.58 11.08 10.02
N ILE A 56 4.14 10.57 8.92
CA ILE A 56 5.56 10.19 8.85
C ILE A 56 6.44 11.39 9.18
N HIS A 57 6.18 12.56 8.58
CA HIS A 57 6.97 13.76 8.85
C HIS A 57 6.85 14.20 10.31
N GLN A 58 5.64 14.22 10.87
CA GLN A 58 5.39 14.63 12.26
C GLN A 58 6.11 13.74 13.28
N HIS A 59 6.15 12.44 13.05
CA HIS A 59 6.84 11.49 13.93
C HIS A 59 8.34 11.36 13.62
N SER A 60 8.86 12.12 12.65
CA SER A 60 10.26 12.02 12.25
C SER A 60 11.20 12.91 13.07
N LEU A 61 12.50 12.65 12.93
CA LEU A 61 13.56 13.54 13.44
C LEU A 61 13.55 14.93 12.77
N ARG A 62 12.80 15.09 11.67
CA ARG A 62 12.67 16.33 10.90
C ARG A 62 11.33 17.04 11.13
N CYS A 63 10.58 16.69 12.18
CA CYS A 63 9.22 17.23 12.44
C CYS A 63 9.15 18.76 12.62
N GLY A 64 10.26 19.40 13.02
CA GLY A 64 10.38 20.86 13.11
C GLY A 64 10.95 21.53 11.85
N LYS A 65 11.12 20.79 10.76
CA LYS A 65 11.70 21.24 9.48
C LYS A 65 10.60 21.38 8.42
N PRO A 66 10.87 22.03 7.27
CA PRO A 66 9.87 22.20 6.22
C PRO A 66 9.31 20.85 5.74
N PHE A 67 7.99 20.80 5.59
CA PHE A 67 7.28 19.78 4.83
C PHE A 67 6.79 20.43 3.55
N VAL A 68 7.27 19.95 2.41
CA VAL A 68 6.86 20.42 1.09
C VAL A 68 6.17 19.27 0.38
N ASP A 69 4.97 19.49 -0.13
CA ASP A 69 4.23 18.52 -0.92
C ASP A 69 4.03 19.01 -2.36
N VAL A 70 4.09 18.07 -3.30
CA VAL A 70 3.80 18.32 -4.71
C VAL A 70 3.07 17.13 -5.30
N ASN A 71 2.00 17.44 -6.05
CA ASN A 71 1.31 16.45 -6.86
C ASN A 71 1.89 16.49 -8.29
N CYS A 72 2.61 15.44 -8.67
CA CYS A 72 3.25 15.34 -9.97
C CYS A 72 2.25 15.29 -11.13
N ALA A 73 1.04 14.78 -10.91
CA ALA A 73 -0.03 14.72 -11.90
C ALA A 73 -0.69 16.09 -12.16
N ALA A 74 -0.60 17.02 -11.20
CA ALA A 74 -1.22 18.34 -11.31
C ALA A 74 -0.35 19.34 -12.11
N LEU A 75 0.94 19.04 -12.29
CA LEU A 75 1.87 19.88 -13.02
C LEU A 75 1.90 19.50 -14.50
N PRO A 76 1.94 20.47 -15.43
CA PRO A 76 2.23 20.17 -16.83
C PRO A 76 3.57 19.45 -16.96
N GLU A 77 3.63 18.40 -17.79
CA GLU A 77 4.82 17.54 -17.93
C GLU A 77 6.13 18.33 -18.16
N HIS A 78 6.07 19.35 -19.00
CA HIS A 78 7.22 20.21 -19.32
C HIS A 78 7.67 21.13 -18.16
N LEU A 79 6.85 21.33 -17.13
CA LEU A 79 7.17 22.15 -15.96
C LEU A 79 7.60 21.33 -14.74
N VAL A 80 7.34 20.02 -14.72
CA VAL A 80 7.68 19.15 -13.58
C VAL A 80 9.16 19.25 -13.23
N GLU A 81 10.04 19.22 -14.24
CA GLU A 81 11.49 19.32 -13.99
C GLU A 81 11.87 20.68 -13.41
N SER A 82 11.32 21.78 -13.95
CA SER A 82 11.62 23.13 -13.49
C SER A 82 11.08 23.42 -12.09
N GLU A 83 9.93 22.85 -11.70
CA GLU A 83 9.38 23.00 -10.36
C GLU A 83 10.18 22.18 -9.34
N LEU A 84 10.50 20.91 -9.64
CA LEU A 84 11.26 20.06 -8.73
C LEU A 84 12.68 20.56 -8.50
N PHE A 85 13.40 20.90 -9.58
CA PHE A 85 14.84 21.17 -9.53
C PHE A 85 15.22 22.64 -9.71
N GLY A 86 14.27 23.52 -10.01
CA GLY A 86 14.53 24.94 -10.25
C GLY A 86 15.19 25.20 -11.60
N TYR A 87 15.28 26.49 -11.95
CA TYR A 87 15.87 26.94 -13.21
C TYR A 87 16.61 28.27 -13.04
N GLU A 88 17.62 28.46 -13.89
CA GLU A 88 18.34 29.73 -14.01
C GLU A 88 17.72 30.64 -15.08
N LYS A 89 18.01 31.95 -15.00
CA LYS A 89 17.60 32.90 -16.02
C LYS A 89 18.06 32.45 -17.41
N GLY A 90 17.13 32.42 -18.36
CA GLY A 90 17.40 32.03 -19.76
C GLY A 90 17.34 30.53 -20.04
N ALA A 91 16.92 29.69 -19.09
CA ALA A 91 16.79 28.24 -19.29
C ALA A 91 15.74 27.84 -20.34
N PHE A 92 14.66 28.61 -20.47
CA PHE A 92 13.59 28.43 -21.46
C PHE A 92 12.88 29.78 -21.73
N SER A 93 11.99 29.83 -22.72
CA SER A 93 11.22 31.04 -23.03
C SER A 93 10.29 31.40 -21.86
N GLY A 94 10.50 32.56 -21.24
CA GLY A 94 9.80 32.99 -20.00
C GLY A 94 10.60 32.79 -18.71
N ALA A 95 11.83 32.25 -18.78
CA ALA A 95 12.73 32.16 -17.62
C ALA A 95 13.45 33.51 -17.37
N ASP A 96 12.70 34.56 -17.02
CA ASP A 96 13.25 35.90 -16.82
C ASP A 96 14.02 36.07 -15.49
N VAL A 97 13.72 35.21 -14.52
CA VAL A 97 14.28 35.21 -13.17
C VAL A 97 14.68 33.79 -12.79
N THR A 98 15.77 33.64 -12.05
CA THR A 98 16.17 32.36 -11.45
C THR A 98 15.19 31.97 -10.34
N LYS A 99 14.67 30.72 -10.38
CA LYS A 99 13.75 30.18 -9.38
C LYS A 99 14.35 28.93 -8.71
N PRO A 100 14.42 28.86 -7.36
CA PRO A 100 14.83 27.65 -6.67
C PRO A 100 13.79 26.53 -6.84
N GLY A 101 14.24 25.28 -6.89
CA GLY A 101 13.37 24.12 -6.98
C GLY A 101 12.77 23.70 -5.63
N LEU A 102 11.74 22.86 -5.67
CA LEU A 102 11.11 22.27 -4.48
C LEU A 102 12.11 21.49 -3.62
N PHE A 103 13.09 20.82 -4.24
CA PHE A 103 14.18 20.17 -3.51
C PHE A 103 14.97 21.14 -2.63
N GLU A 104 15.26 22.35 -3.14
CA GLU A 104 15.97 23.39 -2.37
C GLU A 104 15.09 23.97 -1.27
N MET A 105 13.80 24.16 -1.56
CA MET A 105 12.82 24.64 -0.56
C MET A 105 12.61 23.65 0.58
N SER A 106 12.82 22.37 0.31
CA SER A 106 12.70 21.27 1.28
C SER A 106 14.02 20.89 1.95
N ASP A 107 15.10 21.67 1.79
CA ASP A 107 16.41 21.32 2.36
C ASP A 107 16.34 21.15 3.90
N GLN A 108 17.00 20.11 4.40
CA GLN A 108 16.90 19.60 5.79
C GLN A 108 15.51 19.13 6.21
N GLY A 109 14.52 19.20 5.32
CA GLY A 109 13.12 18.89 5.56
C GLY A 109 12.68 17.58 4.91
N THR A 110 11.40 17.54 4.54
CA THR A 110 10.76 16.40 3.88
C THR A 110 10.02 16.86 2.64
N LEU A 111 10.18 16.12 1.53
CA LEU A 111 9.47 16.35 0.28
C LEU A 111 8.53 15.17 0.00
N LEU A 112 7.23 15.44 -0.10
CA LEU A 112 6.21 14.51 -0.57
C LEU A 112 6.06 14.65 -2.08
N LEU A 113 6.27 13.56 -2.81
CA LEU A 113 6.02 13.41 -4.23
C LEU A 113 4.76 12.55 -4.43
N ASP A 114 3.59 13.18 -4.54
CA ASP A 114 2.33 12.48 -4.80
C ASP A 114 2.16 12.19 -6.30
N GLU A 115 1.60 11.03 -6.60
CA GLU A 115 1.50 10.45 -7.95
C GLU A 115 2.85 10.36 -8.70
N ILE A 116 3.88 9.81 -8.01
CA ILE A 116 5.23 9.62 -8.58
C ILE A 116 5.25 8.80 -9.88
N GLY A 117 4.25 7.93 -10.08
CA GLY A 117 4.11 7.11 -11.28
C GLY A 117 3.79 7.90 -12.56
N GLU A 118 3.52 9.21 -12.46
CA GLU A 118 3.31 10.10 -13.61
C GLU A 118 4.60 10.76 -14.12
N LEU A 119 5.72 10.59 -13.42
CA LEU A 119 6.98 11.22 -13.83
C LEU A 119 7.53 10.64 -15.13
N ASP A 120 8.07 11.49 -15.99
CA ASP A 120 8.77 11.07 -17.20
C ASP A 120 10.15 10.45 -16.89
N GLY A 121 10.71 9.72 -17.86
CA GLY A 121 11.98 9.02 -17.68
C GLY A 121 13.18 9.94 -17.38
N LYS A 122 13.16 11.19 -17.85
CA LYS A 122 14.24 12.16 -17.62
C LYS A 122 14.21 12.67 -16.18
N VAL A 123 13.04 13.06 -15.68
CA VAL A 123 12.86 13.47 -14.29
C VAL A 123 13.16 12.31 -13.35
N GLN A 124 12.74 11.08 -13.68
CA GLN A 124 13.07 9.88 -12.90
C GLN A 124 14.59 9.70 -12.75
N ALA A 125 15.36 9.85 -13.84
CA ALA A 125 16.82 9.74 -13.80
C ALA A 125 17.47 10.81 -12.93
N LYS A 126 16.96 12.04 -12.96
CA LYS A 126 17.46 13.15 -12.14
C LYS A 126 17.10 12.98 -10.67
N LEU A 127 15.88 12.52 -10.38
CA LEU A 127 15.41 12.17 -9.04
C LEU A 127 16.29 11.10 -8.39
N LEU A 128 16.62 10.03 -9.12
CA LEU A 128 17.50 8.98 -8.63
C LEU A 128 18.85 9.55 -8.14
N ARG A 129 19.46 10.46 -8.91
CA ARG A 129 20.73 11.10 -8.54
C ARG A 129 20.61 11.87 -7.22
N VAL A 130 19.51 12.59 -7.02
CA VAL A 130 19.28 13.33 -5.77
C VAL A 130 19.09 12.37 -4.60
N LEU A 131 18.35 11.27 -4.78
CA LEU A 131 18.17 10.24 -3.76
C LEU A 131 19.46 9.52 -3.38
N ASP A 132 20.41 9.42 -4.31
CA ASP A 132 21.75 8.88 -4.06
C ASP A 132 22.71 9.90 -3.38
N GLY A 133 22.24 11.11 -3.07
CA GLY A 133 23.03 12.17 -2.45
C GLY A 133 23.97 12.89 -3.42
N VAL A 134 23.76 12.71 -4.73
CA VAL A 134 24.57 13.35 -5.77
C VAL A 134 24.02 14.76 -6.03
N ALA A 135 24.92 15.73 -6.11
CA ALA A 135 24.59 17.09 -6.50
C ALA A 135 23.92 17.12 -7.88
N TYR A 136 22.91 17.97 -8.05
CA TYR A 136 22.21 18.18 -9.32
C TYR A 136 22.42 19.61 -9.84
N TYR A 137 21.99 19.86 -11.07
CA TYR A 137 22.00 21.19 -11.68
C TYR A 137 20.56 21.66 -11.90
N ARG A 138 20.33 22.96 -11.65
CA ARG A 138 19.11 23.65 -12.09
C ARG A 138 19.00 23.59 -13.61
N LEU A 139 17.79 23.71 -14.13
CA LEU A 139 17.58 23.83 -15.58
C LEU A 139 18.36 25.04 -16.11
N GLY A 140 19.19 24.83 -17.15
CA GLY A 140 20.05 25.88 -17.72
C GLY A 140 21.18 26.37 -16.80
N GLY A 141 21.37 25.76 -15.62
CA GLY A 141 22.35 26.20 -14.64
C GLY A 141 23.69 25.47 -14.73
N SER A 142 24.78 26.18 -14.40
CA SER A 142 26.14 25.64 -14.34
C SER A 142 26.63 25.36 -12.92
N ARG A 143 25.85 25.75 -11.90
CA ARG A 143 26.18 25.53 -10.49
C ARG A 143 25.58 24.23 -9.97
N LYS A 144 26.40 23.43 -9.28
CA LYS A 144 25.95 22.25 -8.53
C LYS A 144 25.17 22.68 -7.29
N VAL A 145 24.02 22.04 -7.09
CA VAL A 145 23.15 22.17 -5.93
C VAL A 145 23.14 20.85 -5.18
N THR A 146 23.32 20.92 -3.87
CA THR A 146 23.32 19.78 -2.95
C THR A 146 22.30 20.07 -1.87
N VAL A 147 21.44 19.09 -1.62
CA VAL A 147 20.33 19.20 -0.65
C VAL A 147 20.29 17.93 0.18
N ASN A 148 19.86 18.04 1.43
CA ASN A 148 19.59 16.91 2.30
C ASN A 148 18.08 16.83 2.55
N VAL A 149 17.38 16.08 1.72
CA VAL A 149 15.90 16.00 1.75
C VAL A 149 15.48 14.56 1.99
N ARG A 150 14.59 14.36 2.95
CA ARG A 150 13.90 13.08 3.10
C ARG A 150 12.77 13.03 2.07
N VAL A 151 12.73 11.99 1.25
CA VAL A 151 11.70 11.83 0.22
C VAL A 151 10.64 10.83 0.67
N ILE A 152 9.38 11.26 0.58
CA ILE A 152 8.21 10.40 0.69
C ILE A 152 7.56 10.40 -0.70
N ALA A 153 7.39 9.25 -1.33
CA ALA A 153 6.70 9.12 -2.59
C ALA A 153 5.32 8.47 -2.35
N ALA A 154 4.31 8.87 -3.12
CA ALA A 154 2.99 8.27 -3.08
C ALA A 154 2.48 7.97 -4.49
N THR A 155 1.70 6.89 -4.64
CA THR A 155 1.08 6.52 -5.91
C THR A 155 -0.14 5.63 -5.73
N ASN A 156 -1.06 5.70 -6.69
CA ASN A 156 -2.14 4.73 -6.87
C ASN A 156 -1.83 3.63 -7.90
N ARG A 157 -0.70 3.71 -8.63
CA ARG A 157 -0.30 2.75 -9.66
C ARG A 157 0.52 1.62 -9.08
N ASP A 158 0.48 0.48 -9.78
CA ASP A 158 1.42 -0.61 -9.53
C ASP A 158 2.76 -0.29 -10.23
N LEU A 159 3.71 0.28 -9.47
CA LEU A 159 5.01 0.63 -10.00
C LEU A 159 5.81 -0.59 -10.48
N GLU A 160 5.54 -1.81 -9.97
CA GLU A 160 6.23 -3.01 -10.44
C GLU A 160 5.80 -3.33 -11.87
N GLN A 161 4.51 -3.20 -12.18
CA GLN A 161 4.00 -3.32 -13.55
C GLN A 161 4.53 -2.20 -14.46
N GLU A 162 4.61 -0.96 -13.98
CA GLU A 162 5.16 0.16 -14.75
C GLU A 162 6.66 -0.03 -15.06
N VAL A 163 7.41 -0.68 -14.16
CA VAL A 163 8.80 -1.09 -14.41
C VAL A 163 8.88 -2.16 -15.50
N GLN A 164 8.01 -3.17 -15.45
CA GLN A 164 7.95 -4.22 -16.48
C GLN A 164 7.55 -3.64 -17.85
N ALA A 165 6.68 -2.63 -17.87
CA ALA A 165 6.27 -1.91 -19.07
C ALA A 165 7.33 -0.90 -19.59
N GLY A 166 8.45 -0.71 -18.87
CA GLY A 166 9.53 0.21 -19.24
C GLY A 166 9.18 1.70 -19.05
N LYS A 167 8.08 2.01 -18.37
CA LYS A 167 7.63 3.38 -18.09
C LYS A 167 8.23 3.94 -16.80
N PHE A 168 8.61 3.06 -15.88
CA PHE A 168 9.27 3.43 -14.64
C PHE A 168 10.64 2.77 -14.53
N ARG A 169 11.65 3.50 -14.06
CA ARG A 169 12.99 2.94 -13.94
C ARG A 169 13.10 2.01 -12.74
N ARG A 170 13.67 0.83 -13.00
CA ARG A 170 13.91 -0.20 -11.96
C ARG A 170 14.79 0.30 -10.82
N ASP A 171 15.85 1.06 -11.11
CA ASP A 171 16.78 1.58 -10.10
C ASP A 171 16.11 2.59 -9.15
N LEU A 172 15.31 3.51 -9.68
CA LEU A 172 14.50 4.44 -8.90
C LEU A 172 13.48 3.71 -8.03
N TYR A 173 12.80 2.70 -8.58
CA TYR A 173 11.86 1.88 -7.82
C TYR A 173 12.52 1.28 -6.57
N HIS A 174 13.66 0.58 -6.73
CA HIS A 174 14.39 -0.01 -5.60
C HIS A 174 14.84 1.01 -4.56
N ARG A 175 15.18 2.24 -4.99
CA ARG A 175 15.59 3.32 -4.08
C ARG A 175 14.41 3.88 -3.27
N LEU A 176 13.22 3.96 -3.87
CA LEU A 176 11.99 4.46 -3.24
C LEU A 176 11.33 3.41 -2.33
N THR A 177 11.45 2.12 -2.64
CA THR A 177 10.82 1.02 -1.91
C THR A 177 11.60 0.55 -0.69
N GLN A 178 12.50 1.38 -0.13
CA GLN A 178 13.21 1.03 1.11
C GLN A 178 12.22 0.74 2.24
N PHE A 179 11.16 1.54 2.33
CA PHE A 179 9.97 1.25 3.11
C PHE A 179 8.74 1.42 2.22
N GLN A 180 7.90 0.39 2.15
CA GLN A 180 6.62 0.47 1.44
C GLN A 180 5.48 0.38 2.45
N LEU A 181 4.58 1.36 2.41
CA LEU A 181 3.40 1.45 3.26
C LEU A 181 2.16 1.38 2.37
N GLN A 182 1.29 0.40 2.62
CA GLN A 182 0.03 0.28 1.89
C GLN A 182 -1.10 0.88 2.70
N VAL A 183 -1.79 1.86 2.12
CA VAL A 183 -2.98 2.47 2.71
C VAL A 183 -4.20 1.67 2.23
N PRO A 184 -4.92 0.98 3.14
CA PRO A 184 -6.07 0.18 2.75
C PRO A 184 -7.20 1.09 2.23
N PRO A 185 -7.94 0.65 1.21
CA PRO A 185 -9.13 1.33 0.76
C PRO A 185 -10.20 1.33 1.86
N LEU A 186 -11.12 2.29 1.79
CA LEU A 186 -12.12 2.54 2.82
C LEU A 186 -13.04 1.32 3.08
N ARG A 187 -13.34 0.54 2.04
CA ARG A 187 -14.10 -0.72 2.12
C ARG A 187 -13.45 -1.81 3.00
N GLU A 188 -12.13 -1.77 3.19
CA GLU A 188 -11.42 -2.73 4.05
C GLU A 188 -11.35 -2.28 5.52
N ARG A 189 -11.79 -1.05 5.83
CA ARG A 189 -11.75 -0.44 7.16
C ARG A 189 -13.10 0.14 7.57
N LEU A 190 -14.12 -0.73 7.62
CA LEU A 190 -15.52 -0.36 7.89
C LEU A 190 -15.70 0.44 9.19
N GLU A 191 -14.93 0.12 10.24
CA GLU A 191 -14.98 0.86 11.51
C GLU A 191 -14.61 2.35 11.33
N ASP A 192 -13.70 2.66 10.39
CA ASP A 192 -13.30 4.04 10.09
C ASP A 192 -14.39 4.79 9.32
N ILE A 193 -15.23 4.13 8.53
CA ILE A 193 -16.34 4.78 7.81
C ILE A 193 -17.24 5.50 8.81
N SER A 194 -17.66 4.80 9.88
CA SER A 194 -18.52 5.38 10.91
C SER A 194 -17.87 6.57 11.62
N ALA A 195 -16.60 6.44 12.01
CA ALA A 195 -15.87 7.48 12.74
C ALA A 195 -15.60 8.71 11.87
N LEU A 196 -15.18 8.51 10.62
CA LEU A 196 -14.99 9.57 9.63
C LEU A 196 -16.31 10.24 9.30
N ALA A 197 -17.40 9.47 9.19
CA ALA A 197 -18.70 10.03 8.87
C ALA A 197 -19.20 10.97 9.95
N GLU A 198 -19.14 10.54 11.21
CA GLU A 198 -19.46 11.37 12.35
C GLU A 198 -18.55 12.60 12.45
N PHE A 199 -17.25 12.44 12.20
CA PHE A 199 -16.29 13.54 12.23
C PHE A 199 -16.63 14.62 11.20
N PHE A 200 -16.85 14.25 9.93
CA PHE A 200 -17.22 15.21 8.89
C PHE A 200 -18.61 15.81 9.13
N LEU A 201 -19.56 15.04 9.69
CA LEU A 201 -20.87 15.57 10.03
C LEU A 201 -20.77 16.65 11.11
N ARG A 202 -19.96 16.44 12.16
CA ARG A 202 -19.76 17.44 13.22
C ARG A 202 -19.20 18.77 12.72
N GLN A 203 -18.39 18.74 11.66
CA GLN A 203 -17.83 19.95 11.04
C GLN A 203 -18.88 20.81 10.32
N HIS A 204 -19.93 20.19 9.77
CA HIS A 204 -20.92 20.87 8.94
C HIS A 204 -22.28 21.04 9.65
N ALA A 205 -22.65 20.11 10.52
CA ALA A 205 -23.91 20.08 11.26
C ALA A 205 -23.69 19.46 12.67
N PRO A 206 -23.16 20.23 13.64
CA PRO A 206 -22.74 19.71 14.96
C PRO A 206 -23.87 19.11 15.80
N SER A 207 -25.12 19.52 15.55
CA SER A 207 -26.31 19.04 16.26
C SER A 207 -26.99 17.85 15.58
N ALA A 208 -26.54 17.45 14.40
CA ALA A 208 -27.14 16.37 13.63
C ALA A 208 -26.46 15.03 13.93
N LYS A 209 -27.24 13.95 13.90
CA LYS A 209 -26.77 12.57 13.96
C LYS A 209 -27.24 11.79 12.73
N PHE A 210 -26.59 10.69 12.38
CA PHE A 210 -27.12 9.79 11.37
C PHE A 210 -28.22 8.92 11.98
N SER A 211 -29.27 8.63 11.20
CA SER A 211 -30.18 7.54 11.51
C SER A 211 -29.47 6.20 11.29
N ASP A 212 -29.98 5.13 11.91
CA ASP A 212 -29.39 3.79 11.76
C ASP A 212 -29.41 3.34 10.29
N GLU A 213 -30.46 3.65 9.54
CA GLU A 213 -30.56 3.33 8.12
C GLU A 213 -29.53 4.09 7.27
N ALA A 214 -29.29 5.37 7.59
CA ALA A 214 -28.28 6.16 6.91
C ALA A 214 -26.87 5.59 7.17
N MET A 215 -26.57 5.23 8.41
CA MET A 215 -25.28 4.64 8.76
C MET A 215 -25.09 3.27 8.08
N GLN A 216 -26.14 2.43 8.03
CA GLN A 216 -26.08 1.16 7.31
C GLN A 216 -25.81 1.37 5.80
N ALA A 217 -26.45 2.35 5.15
CA ALA A 217 -26.18 2.66 3.75
C ALA A 217 -24.71 3.08 3.53
N LEU A 218 -24.16 3.91 4.42
CA LEU A 218 -22.75 4.31 4.35
C LEU A 218 -21.78 3.12 4.52
N LEU A 219 -22.11 2.15 5.37
CA LEU A 219 -21.27 0.97 5.61
C LEU A 219 -21.27 -0.04 4.45
N HIS A 220 -22.37 -0.13 3.69
CA HIS A 220 -22.52 -1.09 2.58
C HIS A 220 -22.00 -0.56 1.23
N TYR A 221 -21.85 0.75 1.09
CA TYR A 221 -21.36 1.35 -0.15
C TYR A 221 -19.85 1.06 -0.34
N PRO A 222 -19.38 0.71 -1.56
CA PRO A 222 -17.99 0.29 -1.81
C PRO A 222 -16.94 1.41 -1.76
N TRP A 223 -17.36 2.69 -1.79
CA TRP A 223 -16.49 3.87 -1.73
C TRP A 223 -15.34 3.89 -2.76
N PRO A 224 -15.63 3.88 -4.08
CA PRO A 224 -14.59 3.95 -5.12
C PRO A 224 -13.70 5.19 -5.03
N GLY A 225 -14.22 6.32 -4.53
CA GLY A 225 -13.43 7.54 -4.26
C GLY A 225 -12.96 7.66 -2.81
N ASN A 226 -13.05 6.58 -2.02
CA ASN A 226 -12.55 6.46 -0.67
C ASN A 226 -12.99 7.64 0.25
N VAL A 227 -12.08 8.17 1.07
CA VAL A 227 -12.38 9.22 2.06
C VAL A 227 -12.78 10.53 1.39
N ARG A 228 -12.22 10.81 0.20
CA ARG A 228 -12.57 12.02 -0.57
C ARG A 228 -14.03 12.00 -1.01
N GLU A 229 -14.52 10.86 -1.47
CA GLU A 229 -15.94 10.68 -1.80
C GLU A 229 -16.82 10.73 -0.54
N LEU A 230 -16.46 10.03 0.54
CA LEU A 230 -17.18 10.06 1.81
C LEU A 230 -17.39 11.50 2.32
N LYS A 231 -16.31 12.29 2.36
CA LYS A 231 -16.36 13.70 2.77
C LYS A 231 -17.36 14.50 1.93
N ASN A 232 -17.34 14.32 0.61
CA ASN A 232 -18.23 15.02 -0.31
C ASN A 232 -19.70 14.60 -0.14
N VAL A 233 -19.96 13.31 0.06
CA VAL A 233 -21.30 12.78 0.30
C VAL A 233 -21.90 13.36 1.58
N ILE A 234 -21.13 13.38 2.67
CA ILE A 234 -21.59 13.90 3.96
C ILE A 234 -21.79 15.40 3.92
N PHE A 235 -20.89 16.13 3.25
CA PHE A 235 -21.06 17.57 3.03
C PHE A 235 -22.40 17.87 2.33
N LYS A 236 -22.72 17.14 1.25
CA LYS A 236 -23.99 17.30 0.53
C LYS A 236 -25.20 16.95 1.40
N ALA A 237 -25.14 15.84 2.14
CA ALA A 237 -26.21 15.44 3.04
C ALA A 237 -26.46 16.49 4.14
N ALA A 238 -25.39 17.05 4.72
CA ALA A 238 -25.47 18.10 5.72
C ALA A 238 -26.07 19.40 5.15
N MET A 239 -25.80 19.74 3.88
CA MET A 239 -26.39 20.92 3.22
C MET A 239 -27.86 20.72 2.83
N HIS A 240 -28.28 19.49 2.51
CA HIS A 240 -29.67 19.18 2.17
C HIS A 240 -30.58 19.08 3.41
N ALA A 241 -30.01 18.77 4.57
CA ALA A 241 -30.74 18.78 5.83
C ALA A 241 -31.25 20.19 6.14
N LYS A 242 -32.58 20.33 6.30
CA LYS A 242 -33.21 21.63 6.61
C LYS A 242 -32.61 22.23 7.90
N PRO A 243 -32.50 23.56 8.03
CA PRO A 243 -32.08 24.19 9.28
C PRO A 243 -32.93 23.68 10.47
N GLY A 244 -32.28 23.10 11.48
CA GLY A 244 -32.95 22.49 12.65
C GLY A 244 -33.18 20.98 12.57
N THR A 245 -32.78 20.31 11.47
CA THR A 245 -32.82 18.84 11.36
C THR A 245 -31.82 18.21 12.33
N ARG A 246 -32.30 17.35 13.23
CA ARG A 246 -31.47 16.65 14.23
C ARG A 246 -30.94 15.29 13.75
N GLU A 247 -31.44 14.80 12.61
CA GLU A 247 -31.18 13.45 12.12
C GLU A 247 -31.05 13.44 10.59
N ILE A 248 -29.93 12.96 10.09
CA ILE A 248 -29.66 12.69 8.67
C ILE A 248 -30.17 11.29 8.35
N ARG A 249 -31.15 11.19 7.45
CA ARG A 249 -31.76 9.92 7.04
C ARG A 249 -31.15 9.42 5.74
N ALA A 250 -31.41 8.15 5.42
CA ALA A 250 -30.98 7.58 4.14
C ALA A 250 -31.52 8.37 2.92
N SER A 251 -32.69 9.02 3.04
CA SER A 251 -33.24 9.88 1.98
C SER A 251 -32.41 11.14 1.69
N ASP A 252 -31.57 11.56 2.64
CA ASP A 252 -30.73 12.75 2.52
C ASP A 252 -29.37 12.42 1.89
N LEU A 253 -29.03 11.14 1.78
CA LEU A 253 -27.84 10.65 1.09
C LEU A 253 -28.12 10.53 -0.43
N PRO A 254 -27.09 10.64 -1.29
CA PRO A 254 -27.24 10.40 -2.72
C PRO A 254 -27.81 9.01 -3.03
N ALA A 255 -28.67 8.93 -4.05
CA ALA A 255 -29.31 7.68 -4.47
C ALA A 255 -28.31 6.55 -4.77
N SER A 256 -27.11 6.90 -5.28
CA SER A 256 -26.00 5.98 -5.52
C SER A 256 -25.50 5.26 -4.26
N VAL A 257 -25.61 5.89 -3.08
CA VAL A 257 -25.17 5.33 -1.79
C VAL A 257 -26.27 4.48 -1.15
N CYS A 258 -27.53 4.81 -1.41
CA CYS A 258 -28.69 4.16 -0.80
C CYS A 258 -29.14 2.87 -1.50
N GLY A 259 -28.44 2.44 -2.55
CA GLY A 259 -28.75 1.19 -3.27
C GLY A 259 -30.13 1.18 -3.93
N ALA A 260 -30.76 2.34 -4.13
CA ALA A 260 -31.97 2.42 -4.93
C ALA A 260 -31.62 2.05 -6.40
N PRO A 261 -32.46 1.28 -7.10
CA PRO A 261 -32.22 0.99 -8.51
C PRO A 261 -32.44 2.30 -9.27
N GLU A 262 -31.37 3.06 -9.49
CA GLU A 262 -31.40 4.02 -10.56
C GLU A 262 -31.57 3.23 -11.86
N ILE A 263 -32.72 3.43 -12.50
CA ILE A 263 -32.83 3.32 -13.96
C ILE A 263 -31.96 4.46 -14.52
N SER A 264 -30.64 4.31 -14.43
CA SER A 264 -29.67 5.21 -15.02
C SER A 264 -29.16 4.55 -16.29
N THR A 265 -29.87 4.88 -17.37
CA THR A 265 -29.35 4.93 -18.72
C THR A 265 -28.18 5.92 -18.78
N ALA A 266 -27.01 5.52 -18.28
CA ALA A 266 -25.69 6.09 -18.61
C ALA A 266 -24.60 5.32 -17.85
N ALA A 267 -24.06 4.30 -18.52
CA ALA A 267 -22.62 4.13 -18.69
C ALA A 267 -21.71 4.24 -17.45
N ALA A 268 -21.61 3.13 -16.70
CA ALA A 268 -20.32 2.72 -16.16
C ALA A 268 -19.44 2.21 -17.32
N PHE A 269 -18.77 3.13 -18.04
CA PHE A 269 -17.75 2.76 -19.02
C PHE A 269 -16.40 2.55 -18.31
N GLN A 270 -16.23 1.38 -17.70
CA GLN A 270 -14.92 0.80 -17.38
C GLN A 270 -14.96 -0.74 -17.50
N GLY A 271 -15.40 -1.22 -18.65
CA GLY A 271 -15.22 -2.60 -19.09
C GLY A 271 -14.81 -2.56 -20.55
N ASN A 272 -13.85 -3.40 -20.96
CA ASN A 272 -13.46 -3.49 -22.36
C ASN A 272 -14.69 -3.91 -23.19
N LEU A 273 -14.80 -3.49 -24.45
CA LEU A 273 -15.95 -3.83 -25.33
C LEU A 273 -16.26 -5.35 -25.33
N ASP A 274 -15.21 -6.17 -25.19
CA ASP A 274 -15.28 -7.64 -25.09
C ASP A 274 -15.99 -8.14 -23.81
N ASP A 275 -15.90 -7.42 -22.68
CA ASP A 275 -16.50 -7.81 -21.39
C ASP A 275 -17.99 -7.48 -21.34
N MET A 276 -18.38 -6.33 -21.91
CA MET A 276 -19.78 -5.96 -22.07
C MET A 276 -20.50 -6.95 -22.98
N GLU A 277 -19.85 -7.32 -24.09
CA GLU A 277 -20.38 -8.30 -25.02
C GLU A 277 -20.52 -9.69 -24.37
N LYS A 278 -19.52 -10.12 -23.59
CA LYS A 278 -19.55 -11.36 -22.83
C LYS A 278 -20.75 -11.37 -21.87
N GLN A 279 -20.93 -10.31 -21.08
CA GLN A 279 -22.04 -10.19 -20.14
C GLN A 279 -23.40 -10.22 -20.83
N MET A 280 -23.56 -9.51 -21.96
CA MET A 280 -24.82 -9.54 -22.74
C MET A 280 -25.13 -10.95 -23.26
N ILE A 281 -24.11 -11.67 -23.74
CA ILE A 281 -24.26 -13.05 -24.21
C ILE A 281 -24.73 -13.98 -23.07
N PHE A 282 -24.08 -13.91 -21.90
CA PHE A 282 -24.45 -14.76 -20.77
C PHE A 282 -25.80 -14.40 -20.15
N GLN A 283 -26.14 -13.12 -20.03
CA GLN A 283 -27.47 -12.69 -19.55
C GLN A 283 -28.58 -13.15 -20.50
N THR A 284 -28.34 -13.09 -21.81
CA THR A 284 -29.34 -13.53 -22.80
C THR A 284 -29.48 -15.06 -22.83
N LEU A 285 -28.39 -15.80 -22.63
CA LEU A 285 -28.44 -17.25 -22.44
C LEU A 285 -29.17 -17.66 -21.16
N ALA A 286 -28.99 -16.93 -20.06
CA ALA A 286 -29.72 -17.19 -18.81
C ALA A 286 -31.23 -16.98 -18.99
N ARG A 287 -31.64 -15.89 -19.67
CA ARG A 287 -33.05 -15.60 -19.99
C ARG A 287 -33.69 -16.60 -20.95
N THR A 288 -32.88 -17.26 -21.79
CA THR A 288 -33.34 -18.25 -22.77
C THR A 288 -33.09 -19.69 -22.32
N ALA A 289 -32.79 -19.91 -21.03
CA ALA A 289 -32.52 -21.21 -20.42
C ALA A 289 -31.46 -22.05 -21.18
N GLY A 290 -30.43 -21.38 -21.71
CA GLY A 290 -29.32 -22.02 -22.43
C GLY A 290 -29.59 -22.35 -23.89
N ASN A 291 -30.73 -21.92 -24.46
CA ASN A 291 -31.03 -22.16 -25.88
C ASN A 291 -30.25 -21.18 -26.78
N GLN A 292 -29.10 -21.63 -27.28
CA GLN A 292 -28.18 -20.83 -28.10
C GLN A 292 -28.81 -20.27 -29.38
N ALA A 293 -29.79 -20.95 -29.99
CA ALA A 293 -30.44 -20.46 -31.20
C ALA A 293 -31.33 -19.24 -30.89
N LYS A 294 -32.14 -19.33 -29.83
CA LYS A 294 -33.00 -18.23 -29.36
C LYS A 294 -32.17 -17.06 -28.81
N ALA A 295 -31.04 -17.36 -28.14
CA ALA A 295 -30.14 -16.33 -27.65
C ALA A 295 -29.46 -15.55 -28.79
N ALA A 296 -29.05 -16.22 -29.86
CA ALA A 296 -28.45 -15.57 -31.02
C ALA A 296 -29.45 -14.63 -31.74
N GLU A 297 -30.71 -15.07 -31.86
CA GLU A 297 -31.80 -14.28 -32.43
C GLU A 297 -32.11 -13.02 -31.59
N GLN A 298 -32.19 -13.15 -30.26
CA GLN A 298 -32.40 -12.01 -29.36
C GLN A 298 -31.23 -11.03 -29.32
N LEU A 299 -30.00 -11.51 -29.56
CA LEU A 299 -28.79 -10.68 -29.64
C LEU A 299 -28.55 -10.08 -31.03
N GLY A 300 -29.36 -10.43 -32.04
CA GLY A 300 -29.18 -9.95 -33.41
C GLY A 300 -27.90 -10.45 -34.10
N ILE A 301 -27.34 -11.58 -33.66
CA ILE A 301 -26.11 -12.16 -34.23
C ILE A 301 -26.36 -13.55 -34.81
N SER A 302 -25.54 -13.99 -35.77
CA SER A 302 -25.66 -15.36 -36.29
C SER A 302 -25.33 -16.40 -35.22
N GLY A 303 -26.00 -17.56 -35.25
CA GLY A 303 -25.70 -18.67 -34.32
C GLY A 303 -24.25 -19.17 -34.41
N ARG A 304 -23.60 -19.01 -35.58
CA ARG A 304 -22.16 -19.30 -35.78
C ARG A 304 -21.28 -18.30 -35.03
N THR A 305 -21.65 -17.03 -35.00
CA THR A 305 -20.94 -15.96 -34.26
C THR A 305 -21.06 -16.19 -32.76
N LEU A 306 -22.25 -16.55 -32.27
CA LEU A 306 -22.48 -16.86 -30.85
C LEU A 306 -21.62 -18.05 -30.40
N ARG A 307 -21.63 -19.17 -31.13
CA ARG A 307 -20.78 -20.33 -30.80
C ARG A 307 -19.28 -20.01 -30.80
N ARG A 308 -18.81 -19.22 -31.76
CA ARG A 308 -17.40 -18.79 -31.81
C ARG A 308 -17.02 -17.95 -30.59
N LYS A 309 -17.91 -17.06 -30.13
CA LYS A 309 -17.68 -16.23 -28.93
C LYS A 309 -17.76 -17.07 -27.65
N LEU A 310 -18.72 -17.99 -27.54
CA LEU A 310 -18.80 -18.93 -26.42
C LEU A 310 -17.55 -19.82 -26.31
N ALA A 311 -17.04 -20.34 -27.42
CA ALA A 311 -15.80 -21.12 -27.43
C ALA A 311 -14.55 -20.29 -27.06
N LYS A 312 -14.52 -18.99 -27.40
CA LYS A 312 -13.48 -18.04 -26.95
C LYS A 312 -13.56 -17.84 -25.44
N TYR A 313 -14.76 -17.72 -24.88
CA TYR A 313 -14.98 -17.51 -23.45
C TYR A 313 -14.82 -18.78 -22.60
N GLU A 314 -15.15 -19.97 -23.11
CA GLU A 314 -14.89 -21.25 -22.45
C GLU A 314 -13.39 -21.50 -22.30
N LYS A 315 -12.58 -21.18 -23.32
CA LYS A 315 -11.11 -21.26 -23.22
C LYS A 315 -10.51 -20.27 -22.23
N GLN A 316 -11.19 -19.14 -21.99
CA GLN A 316 -10.82 -18.18 -20.95
C GLN A 316 -11.33 -18.59 -19.56
N GLN A 317 -12.39 -19.41 -19.48
CA GLN A 317 -12.94 -19.92 -18.21
C GLN A 317 -12.20 -21.16 -17.66
N THR A 318 -11.48 -21.92 -18.49
CA THR A 318 -10.56 -22.97 -18.01
C THR A 318 -9.25 -22.43 -17.41
N ALA A 319 -9.07 -21.10 -17.37
CA ALA A 319 -7.90 -20.43 -16.78
C ALA A 319 -8.23 -19.66 -15.48
N ASP A 320 -9.48 -19.71 -14.99
CA ASP A 320 -9.89 -18.95 -13.81
C ASP A 320 -10.61 -19.86 -12.80
N GLY A 321 -9.80 -20.70 -12.16
CA GLY A 321 -10.13 -21.43 -10.94
C GLY A 321 -9.30 -20.89 -9.78
N SER A 322 -9.42 -19.59 -9.50
CA SER A 322 -8.75 -18.93 -8.40
C SER A 322 -9.53 -19.17 -7.09
N GLN A 323 -9.02 -20.08 -6.26
CA GLN A 323 -9.17 -19.93 -4.82
C GLN A 323 -8.48 -18.62 -4.44
N THR A 324 -9.19 -17.75 -3.74
CA THR A 324 -8.77 -16.41 -3.34
C THR A 324 -7.48 -16.46 -2.51
N ALA A 325 -6.35 -16.19 -3.16
CA ALA A 325 -5.03 -16.04 -2.56
C ALA A 325 -4.74 -14.56 -2.30
N LEU A 326 -4.19 -14.22 -1.13
CA LEU A 326 -3.76 -12.86 -0.78
C LEU A 326 -2.49 -12.39 -1.52
N GLY A 327 -1.87 -13.27 -2.32
CA GLY A 327 -0.70 -12.99 -3.17
C GLY A 327 0.10 -14.25 -3.53
N THR A 328 1.16 -14.08 -4.35
CA THR A 328 2.17 -15.13 -4.64
C THR A 328 3.56 -14.66 -4.22
N LEU A 329 4.32 -15.52 -3.54
CA LEU A 329 5.70 -15.25 -3.13
C LEU A 329 6.68 -15.89 -4.12
N SER A 330 7.51 -15.09 -4.78
CA SER A 330 8.64 -15.58 -5.59
C SER A 330 9.73 -16.22 -4.72
N ALA A 331 10.56 -17.11 -5.29
CA ALA A 331 11.62 -17.81 -4.57
C ALA A 331 12.61 -16.90 -3.79
N PRO A 332 12.96 -15.68 -4.26
CA PRO A 332 13.73 -14.72 -3.45
C PRO A 332 12.95 -14.14 -2.26
N GLN A 333 11.63 -13.94 -2.39
CA GLN A 333 10.76 -13.35 -1.36
C GLN A 333 10.49 -14.33 -0.22
N GLN A 334 10.48 -15.64 -0.49
CA GLN A 334 10.39 -16.69 0.54
C GLN A 334 11.54 -16.61 1.57
N ARG A 335 12.70 -16.05 1.20
CA ARG A 335 13.84 -15.88 2.14
C ARG A 335 13.62 -14.82 3.21
N TYR A 336 12.76 -13.85 2.93
CA TYR A 336 12.49 -12.71 3.81
C TYR A 336 11.16 -12.83 4.55
N PHE A 337 10.33 -13.81 4.19
CA PHE A 337 9.09 -14.12 4.90
C PHE A 337 9.43 -14.54 6.34
N ARG A 338 8.94 -13.77 7.30
CA ARG A 338 9.16 -13.99 8.73
C ARG A 338 7.86 -14.38 9.40
N VAL A 339 7.84 -15.57 9.97
CA VAL A 339 6.73 -16.07 10.77
C VAL A 339 6.99 -15.72 12.23
N THR A 340 5.99 -15.16 12.92
CA THR A 340 6.06 -14.98 14.38
C THR A 340 6.13 -16.35 15.04
N LEU A 341 7.18 -16.57 15.81
CA LEU A 341 7.45 -17.84 16.47
C LEU A 341 7.72 -17.50 17.94
N ASP A 342 6.98 -18.10 18.87
CA ASP A 342 7.13 -17.90 20.31
C ASP A 342 7.41 -19.27 20.96
N VAL A 343 8.59 -19.81 20.70
CA VAL A 343 9.06 -21.09 21.23
C VAL A 343 10.38 -20.90 21.97
N PRO A 344 10.68 -21.74 22.98
CA PRO A 344 11.98 -21.73 23.63
C PRO A 344 13.07 -22.15 22.64
N VAL A 345 14.19 -21.43 22.68
CA VAL A 345 15.37 -21.63 21.83
C VAL A 345 16.57 -21.79 22.74
N MET A 346 17.32 -22.86 22.52
CA MET A 346 18.59 -23.11 23.19
C MET A 346 19.73 -22.57 22.32
N LEU A 347 20.57 -21.72 22.91
CA LEU A 347 21.79 -21.20 22.30
C LEU A 347 22.99 -21.80 23.01
N GLN A 348 24.03 -22.13 22.24
CA GLN A 348 25.33 -22.49 22.76
C GLN A 348 26.37 -21.52 22.22
N VAL A 349 26.94 -20.73 23.13
CA VAL A 349 27.93 -19.68 22.83
C VAL A 349 29.17 -19.96 23.68
N ASP A 350 30.31 -20.22 23.04
CA ASP A 350 31.59 -20.47 23.72
C ASP A 350 31.53 -21.56 24.81
N GLY A 351 30.68 -22.58 24.61
CA GLY A 351 30.48 -23.70 25.56
C GLY A 351 29.47 -23.43 26.69
N VAL A 352 28.86 -22.24 26.73
CA VAL A 352 27.80 -21.89 27.69
C VAL A 352 26.43 -22.03 27.02
N GLN A 353 25.51 -22.73 27.68
CA GLN A 353 24.12 -22.82 27.24
C GLN A 353 23.31 -21.63 27.76
N ILE A 354 22.57 -20.98 26.87
CA ILE A 354 21.70 -19.85 27.15
C ILE A 354 20.31 -20.18 26.63
N GLU A 355 19.31 -20.12 27.50
CA GLU A 355 17.91 -20.24 27.10
C GLU A 355 17.40 -18.86 26.64
N ALA A 356 16.74 -18.85 25.48
CA ALA A 356 16.16 -17.68 24.85
C ALA A 356 14.76 -18.00 24.34
N THR A 357 14.01 -16.98 23.95
CA THR A 357 12.69 -17.16 23.32
C THR A 357 12.73 -16.66 21.90
N SER A 358 12.26 -17.43 20.92
CA SER A 358 12.14 -16.94 19.55
C SER A 358 11.11 -15.81 19.48
N VAL A 359 11.25 -14.94 18.49
CA VAL A 359 10.30 -13.86 18.20
C VAL A 359 9.78 -13.99 16.77
N ASN A 360 10.67 -14.25 15.80
CA ASN A 360 10.28 -14.61 14.46
C ASN A 360 11.37 -15.41 13.75
N ILE A 361 10.99 -16.17 12.72
CA ILE A 361 11.87 -17.03 11.95
C ILE A 361 11.64 -16.86 10.44
N SER A 362 12.72 -16.86 9.67
CA SER A 362 12.70 -17.01 8.21
C SER A 362 13.66 -18.12 7.77
N SER A 363 13.70 -18.40 6.46
CA SER A 363 14.65 -19.39 5.92
C SER A 363 16.12 -18.96 6.01
N GLY A 364 16.41 -17.73 6.44
CA GLY A 364 17.75 -17.15 6.50
C GLY A 364 18.14 -16.56 7.85
N GLY A 365 17.23 -16.52 8.82
CA GLY A 365 17.53 -15.93 10.12
C GLY A 365 16.44 -16.15 11.16
N LEU A 366 16.82 -15.98 12.42
CA LEU A 366 15.97 -16.13 13.59
C LEU A 366 16.15 -14.89 14.48
N ALA A 367 15.05 -14.22 14.81
CA ALA A 367 15.05 -13.24 15.89
C ALA A 367 14.70 -13.94 17.20
N ILE A 368 15.47 -13.64 18.24
CA ILE A 368 15.31 -14.18 19.59
C ILE A 368 15.38 -13.07 20.62
N LYS A 369 14.81 -13.30 21.80
CA LYS A 369 14.98 -12.46 22.97
C LYS A 369 15.85 -13.20 23.96
N THR A 370 17.03 -12.64 24.25
CA THR A 370 17.97 -13.21 25.21
C THR A 370 17.91 -12.47 26.55
N PRO A 371 18.12 -13.16 27.68
CA PRO A 371 18.16 -12.52 29.00
C PRO A 371 19.41 -11.66 29.21
N ALA A 372 20.47 -11.88 28.42
CA ALA A 372 21.70 -11.08 28.42
C ALA A 372 22.17 -10.78 26.98
N PRO A 373 22.87 -9.65 26.74
CA PRO A 373 23.39 -9.30 25.42
C PRO A 373 24.46 -10.30 24.96
N LEU A 374 24.35 -10.78 23.71
CA LEU A 374 25.35 -11.65 23.10
C LEU A 374 26.54 -10.83 22.58
N SER A 375 27.76 -11.36 22.70
CA SER A 375 28.98 -10.73 22.19
C SER A 375 29.06 -10.83 20.67
N HIS A 376 29.53 -9.75 20.02
CA HIS A 376 29.72 -9.72 18.57
C HIS A 376 30.98 -10.52 18.19
N GLY A 377 30.84 -11.55 17.35
CA GLY A 377 31.97 -12.17 16.66
C GLY A 377 31.97 -13.71 16.58
N ASN A 378 31.31 -14.40 17.51
CA ASN A 378 31.40 -15.87 17.60
C ASN A 378 30.21 -16.57 16.91
N MET A 379 30.45 -17.82 16.50
CA MET A 379 29.45 -18.67 15.85
C MET A 379 28.57 -19.29 16.94
N ILE A 380 27.26 -19.14 16.80
CA ILE A 380 26.27 -19.51 17.82
C ILE A 380 25.56 -20.77 17.34
N GLU A 381 25.63 -21.85 18.10
CA GLU A 381 24.82 -23.04 17.86
C GLU A 381 23.41 -22.79 18.42
N VAL A 382 22.39 -23.03 17.59
CA VAL A 382 20.98 -22.75 17.90
C VAL A 382 20.18 -24.03 17.73
N SER A 383 19.37 -24.40 18.73
CA SER A 383 18.47 -25.56 18.70
C SER A 383 17.09 -25.18 19.24
N PHE A 384 16.02 -25.56 18.53
CA PHE A 384 14.63 -25.31 18.93
C PHE A 384 13.66 -26.23 18.19
N ASN A 385 12.46 -26.41 18.74
CA ASN A 385 11.42 -27.24 18.12
C ASN A 385 10.42 -26.36 17.36
N LEU A 386 10.16 -26.69 16.10
CA LEU A 386 9.06 -26.06 15.37
C LEU A 386 7.71 -26.66 15.80
N PRO A 387 6.66 -25.83 15.97
CA PRO A 387 5.32 -26.32 16.27
C PRO A 387 4.84 -27.33 15.23
N GLY A 388 4.48 -28.54 15.68
CA GLY A 388 3.99 -29.62 14.82
C GLY A 388 5.08 -30.49 14.17
N THR A 389 6.35 -30.28 14.49
CA THR A 389 7.47 -31.14 14.06
C THR A 389 7.97 -32.02 15.20
N SER A 390 8.49 -33.21 14.88
CA SER A 390 8.99 -34.18 15.88
C SER A 390 10.49 -34.06 16.16
N SER A 391 11.23 -33.35 15.31
CA SER A 391 12.68 -33.19 15.39
C SER A 391 13.08 -31.73 15.64
N PRO A 392 14.08 -31.46 16.51
CA PRO A 392 14.58 -30.11 16.70
C PRO A 392 15.30 -29.62 15.45
N ILE A 393 15.11 -28.34 15.12
CA ILE A 393 15.91 -27.65 14.11
C ILE A 393 17.18 -27.14 14.79
N GLU A 394 18.31 -27.56 14.22
CA GLU A 394 19.64 -27.16 14.66
C GLU A 394 20.40 -26.46 13.53
N PHE A 395 20.97 -25.31 13.86
CA PHE A 395 21.80 -24.55 12.92
C PHE A 395 22.89 -23.75 13.64
N LYS A 396 23.95 -23.41 12.90
CA LYS A 396 24.96 -22.44 13.33
C LYS A 396 24.66 -21.08 12.72
N GLY A 397 24.52 -20.09 13.59
CA GLY A 397 24.24 -18.72 13.19
C GLY A 397 25.34 -17.74 13.59
N LYS A 398 25.27 -16.55 13.02
CA LYS A 398 26.06 -15.40 13.47
C LYS A 398 25.15 -14.28 13.91
N LEU A 399 25.62 -13.50 14.87
CA LEU A 399 24.94 -12.29 15.30
C LEU A 399 24.86 -11.29 14.13
N ALA A 400 23.64 -10.99 13.68
CA ALA A 400 23.38 -10.02 12.62
C ALA A 400 23.12 -8.62 13.20
N TRP A 401 22.43 -8.54 14.33
CA TRP A 401 22.20 -7.32 15.10
C TRP A 401 21.78 -7.68 16.54
N ALA A 402 22.05 -6.79 17.49
CA ALA A 402 21.58 -6.89 18.87
C ALA A 402 21.03 -5.54 19.31
N ALA A 403 19.82 -5.52 19.85
CA ALA A 403 19.18 -4.35 20.42
C ALA A 403 19.42 -4.28 21.93
N THR A 404 19.30 -3.07 22.49
CA THR A 404 19.57 -2.80 23.91
C THR A 404 18.55 -3.41 24.87
N ASP A 405 17.41 -3.87 24.37
CA ASP A 405 16.32 -4.54 25.09
C ASP A 405 16.45 -6.07 25.12
N GLY A 406 17.59 -6.60 24.64
CA GLY A 406 17.86 -8.04 24.57
C GLY A 406 17.30 -8.72 23.32
N LEU A 407 16.64 -8.00 22.42
CA LEU A 407 16.23 -8.55 21.14
C LEU A 407 17.43 -8.71 20.21
N THR A 408 17.62 -9.89 19.68
CA THR A 408 18.80 -10.29 18.94
C THR A 408 18.43 -11.00 17.65
N GLY A 409 19.02 -10.58 16.53
CA GLY A 409 18.88 -11.25 15.25
C GLY A 409 20.07 -12.14 14.93
N LEU A 410 19.82 -13.40 14.62
CA LEU A 410 20.80 -14.36 14.15
C LEU A 410 20.60 -14.63 12.66
N SER A 411 21.67 -14.56 11.87
CA SER A 411 21.68 -15.06 10.49
C SER A 411 22.09 -16.53 10.48
N ILE A 412 21.37 -17.38 9.72
CA ILE A 412 21.73 -18.78 9.56
C ILE A 412 22.95 -18.86 8.62
N VAL A 413 24.05 -19.44 9.11
CA VAL A 413 25.30 -19.59 8.35
C VAL A 413 25.48 -21.03 7.89
N GLU A 414 25.22 -22.00 8.76
CA GLU A 414 25.26 -23.42 8.42
C GLU A 414 24.04 -24.13 9.01
N ILE A 415 23.32 -24.87 8.16
CA ILE A 415 22.19 -25.70 8.56
C ILE A 415 22.23 -26.98 7.72
N HIS A 416 21.89 -28.13 8.32
CA HIS A 416 21.87 -29.37 7.58
C HIS A 416 20.80 -29.32 6.46
N PRO A 417 21.11 -29.73 5.20
CA PRO A 417 20.18 -29.55 4.07
C PRO A 417 18.82 -30.23 4.22
N ALA A 418 18.72 -31.29 5.04
CA ALA A 418 17.43 -31.90 5.37
C ALA A 418 16.58 -31.00 6.28
N LEU A 419 17.19 -30.44 7.33
CA LEU A 419 16.53 -29.50 8.26
C LEU A 419 16.19 -28.17 7.58
N GLN A 420 17.03 -27.73 6.64
CA GLN A 420 16.75 -26.53 5.85
C GLN A 420 15.51 -26.70 4.96
N ARG A 421 15.34 -27.88 4.34
CA ARG A 421 14.15 -28.20 3.55
C ARG A 421 12.91 -28.32 4.43
N GLU A 422 13.04 -28.91 5.62
CA GLU A 422 11.96 -29.00 6.60
C GLU A 422 11.51 -27.61 7.08
N LEU A 423 12.45 -26.72 7.41
CA LEU A 423 12.16 -25.32 7.75
C LEU A 423 11.45 -24.58 6.62
N GLN A 424 11.92 -24.75 5.38
CA GLN A 424 11.29 -24.12 4.22
C GLN A 424 9.87 -24.63 4.00
N GLN A 425 9.67 -25.94 4.06
CA GLN A 425 8.34 -26.54 3.90
C GLN A 425 7.38 -26.04 4.99
N TRP A 426 7.84 -26.00 6.24
CA TRP A 426 7.04 -25.49 7.36
C TRP A 426 6.67 -24.01 7.19
N LEU A 427 7.61 -23.16 6.75
CA LEU A 427 7.35 -21.75 6.48
C LEU A 427 6.32 -21.56 5.35
N VAL A 428 6.40 -22.40 4.31
CA VAL A 428 5.48 -22.39 3.18
C VAL A 428 4.08 -22.85 3.59
N ASP A 429 3.97 -23.92 4.37
CA ASP A 429 2.68 -24.41 4.87
C ASP A 429 2.06 -23.38 5.83
N LYS A 430 2.88 -22.73 6.67
CA LYS A 430 2.43 -21.64 7.53
C LYS A 430 1.95 -20.44 6.72
N ALA A 431 2.68 -20.04 5.68
CA ALA A 431 2.27 -19.00 4.75
C ALA A 431 0.92 -19.34 4.10
N LYS A 432 0.69 -20.59 3.69
CA LYS A 432 -0.61 -21.06 3.18
C LYS A 432 -1.74 -20.92 4.20
N THR A 433 -1.50 -21.31 5.46
CA THR A 433 -2.50 -21.12 6.54
C THR A 433 -2.78 -19.66 6.85
N GLU A 434 -1.83 -18.77 6.61
CA GLU A 434 -1.98 -17.31 6.72
C GLU A 434 -2.48 -16.65 5.41
N GLY A 435 -2.82 -17.47 4.39
CA GLY A 435 -3.52 -17.07 3.17
C GLY A 435 -2.65 -16.74 1.94
N TRP A 436 -1.37 -17.11 1.94
CA TRP A 436 -0.43 -16.89 0.82
C TRP A 436 -0.37 -18.11 -0.12
N ALA A 437 -0.40 -17.91 -1.44
CA ALA A 437 -0.25 -19.02 -2.43
C ALA A 437 1.19 -19.16 -2.95
N GLU A 438 1.59 -20.39 -3.31
CA GLU A 438 2.86 -20.68 -3.98
C GLU A 438 2.83 -20.22 -5.45
N ALA A 439 3.89 -19.55 -5.91
CA ALA A 439 4.13 -19.39 -7.33
C ALA A 439 4.53 -20.74 -7.94
N GLN A 440 3.79 -21.22 -8.95
CA GLN A 440 4.23 -22.38 -9.73
C GLN A 440 5.56 -22.05 -10.42
N ALA A 441 6.55 -22.93 -10.25
CA ALA A 441 7.84 -22.81 -10.93
C ALA A 441 7.64 -22.96 -12.44
N THR A 442 7.83 -21.89 -13.20
CA THR A 442 8.00 -21.96 -14.64
C THR A 442 9.46 -22.31 -14.96
N HIS A 443 9.63 -23.43 -15.67
CA HIS A 443 10.91 -23.95 -16.17
C HIS A 443 11.61 -23.01 -17.15
#